data_AF-A0A9X3LY74-F1
#
_entry.id   AF-A0A9X3LY74-F1
#
_cell.length_a   1.000
_cell.length_b   1.000
_cell.length_c   1.000
_cell.angle_alpha   90.00
_cell.angle_beta   90.00
_cell.angle_gamma   90.00
#
_symmetry.space_group_name_H-M   'P 1'
#
loop_
_entity.id
_entity.type
_entity.pdbx_description
1 polymer ?
#
loop_
_entity_poly.entity_id
_entity_poly.type
_entity_poly.pdbx_seq_one_letter_code
_entity_poly.pdbx_strand_id
1 'polypeptide(L)'
;MTTAFGPDFNAAALAKLAPELSDVFTTAGFTTDGVAGHLGPEVTEALFRGEPAPVALSANSESQMDLLIRFFLLHEHLPATLLGEAVGARLATQLLDANVALADAHGKAYIALDIRPHNIVGANRLIFSDVDASLVEHVPGPDHVLGVGAASLSLLQSTPVSPVGSLLDLGTGSGVQLLGQIDCAEKITATDVHERALDLATATIAAAGQGDKVELLQGSWFEPVAGRRFDRLVANPPFVVGLPEVGHVYRDSGLNLDGASELVVSQATEHLTPGGTAHLLAAWVHTSGETWQQRVASWLPDKGIAAWIIQRDVADPALYVSTWLEDESLDVRSSEGQERSRAWLEHFQDHEVNGIGFGFVAIQRIGDDEPADILAEEMPQAFSDPLGPEVEEYFARVAWLRDLVPGELQGKHFQVRPGLAREDISTPDEDLRQGFTRAALRLTRSDGPRWSHEVDEHIAAIVAGLNPQGLNLEETIGLYAAAHGFDEEEITAAALPAVIDMVRHGLLIPADLLLDTSSTDLN
;
A
#
# COMPACT_ATOMS: atom_id res chain seq x y z
N MET A 1 -2.17 -25.44 -24.05
CA MET A 1 -1.89 -26.31 -22.88
C MET A 1 -0.62 -25.78 -22.28
N THR A 2 -0.74 -24.69 -21.52
CA THR A 2 0.32 -24.20 -20.64
C THR A 2 0.47 -25.22 -19.53
N THR A 3 1.68 -25.75 -19.35
CA THR A 3 2.02 -26.54 -18.17
C THR A 3 1.88 -25.64 -16.95
N ALA A 4 1.08 -26.03 -15.97
CA ALA A 4 0.94 -25.30 -14.72
C ALA A 4 2.33 -25.00 -14.14
N PHE A 5 2.56 -23.75 -13.73
CA PHE A 5 3.82 -23.31 -13.15
C PHE A 5 3.89 -23.63 -11.64
N GLY A 6 5.09 -23.94 -11.14
CA GLY A 6 5.31 -24.38 -9.76
C GLY A 6 4.99 -25.87 -9.55
N PRO A 7 5.42 -26.46 -8.42
CA PRO A 7 5.04 -27.83 -8.11
C PRO A 7 3.54 -27.91 -7.86
N ASP A 8 2.89 -28.93 -8.44
CA ASP A 8 1.52 -29.29 -8.11
C ASP A 8 1.45 -29.66 -6.62
N PHE A 9 0.61 -28.97 -5.86
CA PHE A 9 0.37 -29.27 -4.46
C PHE A 9 -1.09 -29.63 -4.21
N ASN A 10 -1.35 -30.38 -3.13
CA ASN A 10 -2.70 -30.71 -2.72
C ASN A 10 -3.27 -29.57 -1.89
N ALA A 11 -4.00 -28.65 -2.53
CA ALA A 11 -4.58 -27.47 -1.89
C ALA A 11 -5.45 -27.79 -0.66
N ALA A 12 -6.33 -28.80 -0.78
CA ALA A 12 -7.19 -29.22 0.33
C ALA A 12 -6.40 -29.82 1.50
N ALA A 13 -5.25 -30.45 1.25
CA ALA A 13 -4.35 -30.91 2.29
C ALA A 13 -3.59 -29.73 2.90
N LEU A 14 -3.04 -28.84 2.08
CA LEU A 14 -2.32 -27.65 2.54
C LEU A 14 -3.18 -26.79 3.47
N ALA A 15 -4.44 -26.51 3.10
CA ALA A 15 -5.37 -25.76 3.94
C ALA A 15 -5.62 -26.41 5.32
N LYS A 16 -5.57 -27.74 5.41
CA LYS A 16 -5.70 -28.46 6.69
C LYS A 16 -4.42 -28.47 7.51
N LEU A 17 -3.26 -28.42 6.87
CA LEU A 17 -1.95 -28.40 7.52
C LEU A 17 -1.56 -27.00 7.98
N ALA A 18 -2.07 -25.95 7.32
CA ALA A 18 -1.71 -24.56 7.59
C ALA A 18 -1.91 -24.12 9.07
N PRO A 19 -3.01 -24.45 9.77
CA PRO A 19 -3.15 -24.16 11.19
C PRO A 19 -2.10 -24.88 12.05
N GLU A 20 -1.83 -26.16 11.77
CA GLU A 20 -0.84 -26.95 12.51
C GLU A 20 0.58 -26.40 12.30
N LEU A 21 0.90 -25.97 11.07
CA LEU A 21 2.19 -25.34 10.77
C LEU A 21 2.34 -24.00 11.49
N SER A 22 1.27 -23.19 11.54
CA SER A 22 1.22 -21.94 12.31
C SER A 22 1.48 -22.19 13.80
N ASP A 23 0.87 -23.22 14.39
CA ASP A 23 1.09 -23.61 15.80
C ASP A 23 2.56 -24.02 16.04
N VAL A 24 3.14 -24.81 15.15
CA VAL A 24 4.55 -25.22 15.22
C VAL A 24 5.48 -24.00 15.16
N PHE A 25 5.24 -23.09 14.20
CA PHE A 25 6.06 -21.89 14.02
C PHE A 25 5.97 -20.99 15.24
N THR A 26 4.75 -20.73 15.71
CA THR A 26 4.51 -19.92 16.92
C THR A 26 5.18 -20.52 18.15
N THR A 27 5.05 -21.84 18.36
CA THR A 27 5.66 -22.54 19.50
C THR A 27 7.19 -22.51 19.45
N ALA A 28 7.77 -22.60 18.25
CA ALA A 28 9.21 -22.50 18.03
C ALA A 28 9.73 -21.05 18.12
N GLY A 29 8.85 -20.05 18.23
CA GLY A 29 9.19 -18.64 18.15
C GLY A 29 9.54 -18.16 16.74
N PHE A 30 9.27 -18.97 15.70
CA PHE A 30 9.53 -18.66 14.29
C PHE A 30 8.52 -17.63 13.78
N THR A 31 8.74 -16.39 14.22
CA THR A 31 8.00 -15.18 13.91
C THR A 31 8.97 -14.15 13.31
N THR A 32 8.48 -13.05 12.75
CA THR A 32 9.36 -11.99 12.21
C THR A 32 10.34 -11.49 13.27
N ASP A 33 9.86 -11.18 14.47
CA ASP A 33 10.69 -10.70 15.58
C ASP A 33 11.57 -11.80 16.16
N GLY A 34 11.07 -13.04 16.23
CA GLY A 34 11.84 -14.18 16.74
C GLY A 34 13.00 -14.58 15.83
N VAL A 35 12.79 -14.58 14.51
CA VAL A 35 13.86 -14.79 13.53
C VAL A 35 14.87 -13.64 13.60
N ALA A 36 14.42 -12.40 13.65
CA ALA A 36 15.31 -11.24 13.77
C ALA A 36 16.14 -11.26 15.06
N GLY A 37 15.51 -11.59 16.19
CA GLY A 37 16.18 -11.73 17.48
C GLY A 37 17.20 -12.88 17.51
N HIS A 38 16.95 -13.96 16.77
CA HIS A 38 17.85 -15.10 16.66
C HIS A 38 19.05 -14.83 15.74
N LEU A 39 18.83 -14.18 14.59
CA LEU A 39 19.88 -13.88 13.61
C LEU A 39 20.73 -12.65 14.01
N GLY A 40 20.15 -11.71 14.76
CA GLY A 40 20.75 -10.42 15.03
C GLY A 40 20.58 -9.43 13.86
N PRO A 41 20.81 -8.12 14.09
CA PRO A 41 20.43 -7.06 13.15
C PRO A 41 21.14 -7.17 11.80
N GLU A 42 22.46 -7.39 11.79
CA GLU A 42 23.26 -7.44 10.55
C GLU A 42 22.84 -8.59 9.63
N VAL A 43 22.58 -9.77 10.20
CA VAL A 43 22.16 -10.95 9.43
C VAL A 43 20.69 -10.86 9.03
N THR A 44 19.86 -10.21 9.85
CA THR A 44 18.46 -9.91 9.49
C THR A 44 18.37 -8.96 8.30
N GLU A 45 19.22 -7.93 8.25
CA GLU A 45 19.31 -7.07 7.07
C GLU A 45 19.81 -7.83 5.84
N ALA A 46 20.76 -8.76 6.01
CA ALA A 46 21.21 -9.61 4.91
C ALA A 46 20.08 -10.51 4.38
N LEU A 47 19.24 -11.07 5.27
CA LEU A 47 18.04 -11.81 4.88
C LEU A 47 17.08 -10.94 4.05
N PHE A 48 16.82 -9.70 4.47
CA PHE A 48 15.95 -8.79 3.72
C PHE A 48 16.54 -8.32 2.37
N ARG A 49 17.87 -8.36 2.21
CA ARG A 49 18.54 -8.10 0.93
C ARG A 49 18.60 -9.34 0.01
N GLY A 50 18.08 -10.49 0.44
CA GLY A 50 18.16 -11.74 -0.33
C GLY A 50 19.58 -12.32 -0.36
N GLU A 51 20.38 -12.14 0.70
CA GLU A 51 21.74 -12.66 0.81
C GLU A 51 21.75 -13.96 1.64
N PRO A 52 21.66 -15.16 1.02
CA PRO A 52 21.47 -16.40 1.78
C PRO A 52 22.72 -16.86 2.56
N ALA A 53 23.93 -16.54 2.07
CA ALA A 53 25.16 -17.06 2.65
C ALA A 53 25.43 -16.57 4.10
N PRO A 54 25.29 -15.27 4.43
CA PRO A 54 25.35 -14.80 5.81
C PRO A 54 24.33 -15.48 6.73
N VAL A 55 23.11 -15.69 6.24
CA VAL A 55 22.02 -16.32 7.00
C VAL A 55 22.33 -17.79 7.28
N ALA A 56 22.75 -18.54 6.26
CA ALA A 56 23.14 -19.95 6.38
C ALA A 56 24.33 -20.17 7.34
N LEU A 57 25.29 -19.23 7.35
CA LEU A 57 26.42 -19.27 8.29
C LEU A 57 26.00 -19.02 9.73
N SER A 58 25.00 -18.18 9.96
CA SER A 58 24.47 -17.87 11.28
C SER A 58 23.56 -18.99 11.80
N ALA A 59 22.62 -19.45 10.96
CA ALA A 59 21.66 -20.51 11.26
C ALA A 59 22.21 -21.91 10.93
N ASN A 60 23.35 -22.31 11.50
CA ASN A 60 24.06 -23.53 11.09
C ASN A 60 23.91 -24.74 12.03
N SER A 61 23.15 -24.62 13.13
CA SER A 61 22.95 -25.70 14.09
C SER A 61 21.76 -26.60 13.74
N GLU A 62 21.52 -27.62 14.55
CA GLU A 62 20.33 -28.49 14.50
C GLU A 62 19.25 -28.02 15.50
N SER A 63 19.31 -26.76 15.96
CA SER A 63 18.20 -26.19 16.72
C SER A 63 16.95 -26.07 15.83
N GLN A 64 15.76 -26.17 16.44
CA GLN A 64 14.51 -26.10 15.69
C GLN A 64 14.39 -24.80 14.88
N MET A 65 14.80 -23.66 15.45
CA MET A 65 14.82 -22.36 14.77
C MET A 65 15.72 -22.37 13.53
N ASP A 66 16.95 -22.89 13.64
CA ASP A 66 17.88 -22.94 12.51
C ASP A 66 17.36 -23.85 11.40
N LEU A 67 16.79 -25.00 11.75
CA LEU A 67 16.18 -25.89 10.77
C LEU A 67 15.00 -25.21 10.06
N LEU A 68 14.14 -24.49 10.79
CA LEU A 68 13.04 -23.74 10.20
C LEU A 68 13.54 -22.63 9.25
N ILE A 69 14.55 -21.86 9.65
CA ILE A 69 15.17 -20.84 8.79
C ILE A 69 15.71 -21.47 7.50
N ARG A 70 16.46 -22.56 7.62
CA ARG A 70 17.08 -23.22 6.46
C ARG A 70 16.07 -23.85 5.53
N PHE A 71 15.03 -24.50 6.06
CA PHE A 71 13.99 -25.13 5.22
C PHE A 71 13.05 -24.11 4.59
N PHE A 72 12.58 -23.12 5.35
CA PHE A 72 11.46 -22.25 4.94
C PHE A 72 11.87 -20.86 4.45
N LEU A 73 13.05 -20.34 4.82
CA LEU A 73 13.52 -19.03 4.35
C LEU A 73 14.66 -19.17 3.32
N LEU A 74 15.53 -20.17 3.49
CA LEU A 74 16.66 -20.41 2.58
C LEU A 74 16.40 -21.52 1.56
N HIS A 75 15.29 -22.27 1.71
CA HIS A 75 14.93 -23.40 0.84
C HIS A 75 16.08 -24.42 0.64
N GLU A 76 16.89 -24.66 1.68
CA GLU A 76 18.01 -25.60 1.62
C GLU A 76 17.52 -27.05 1.48
N HIS A 77 18.25 -27.82 0.66
CA HIS A 77 18.06 -29.27 0.56
C HIS A 77 18.81 -29.98 1.70
N LEU A 78 18.06 -30.49 2.68
CA LEU A 78 18.57 -31.14 3.90
C LEU A 78 18.06 -32.57 4.04
N PRO A 79 18.73 -33.47 4.78
CA PRO A 79 18.21 -34.81 5.04
C PRO A 79 16.77 -34.78 5.54
N ALA A 80 15.89 -35.61 4.98
CA ALA A 80 14.45 -35.62 5.33
C ALA A 80 14.17 -35.88 6.81
N THR A 81 15.11 -36.51 7.54
CA THR A 81 15.04 -36.66 8.99
C THR A 81 15.04 -35.33 9.73
N LEU A 82 15.80 -34.34 9.25
CA LEU A 82 15.87 -33.00 9.84
C LEU A 82 14.56 -32.23 9.63
N LEU A 83 13.81 -32.50 8.55
CA LEU A 83 12.46 -31.93 8.40
C LEU A 83 11.54 -32.43 9.52
N GLY A 84 11.64 -33.72 9.85
CA GLY A 84 10.93 -34.31 10.99
C GLY A 84 11.34 -33.71 12.35
N GLU A 85 12.58 -33.25 12.51
CA GLU A 85 13.06 -32.54 13.69
C GLU A 85 12.55 -31.09 13.74
N ALA A 86 12.45 -30.43 12.59
CA ALA A 86 11.98 -29.04 12.48
C ALA A 86 10.49 -28.91 12.80
N VAL A 87 9.65 -29.76 12.20
CA VAL A 87 8.18 -29.62 12.27
C VAL A 87 7.45 -30.80 12.92
N GLY A 88 8.19 -31.84 13.32
CA GLY A 88 7.62 -33.09 13.82
C GLY A 88 7.40 -34.12 12.72
N ALA A 89 7.73 -35.39 13.00
CA ALA A 89 7.73 -36.47 12.01
C ALA A 89 6.38 -36.68 11.30
N ARG A 90 5.26 -36.51 12.02
CA ARG A 90 3.91 -36.62 11.44
C ARG A 90 3.67 -35.51 10.42
N LEU A 91 3.88 -34.26 10.81
CA LEU A 91 3.67 -33.10 9.93
C LEU A 91 4.61 -33.13 8.73
N ALA A 92 5.89 -33.48 8.94
CA ALA A 92 6.87 -33.66 7.86
C ALA A 92 6.39 -34.67 6.79
N THR A 93 5.82 -35.80 7.22
CA THR A 93 5.25 -36.80 6.29
C THR A 93 4.05 -36.22 5.53
N GLN A 94 3.17 -35.49 6.22
CA GLN A 94 2.00 -34.89 5.59
C GLN A 94 2.37 -33.76 4.61
N LEU A 95 3.42 -33.00 4.88
CA LEU A 95 3.93 -31.98 3.95
C LEU A 95 4.48 -32.62 2.66
N LEU A 96 5.18 -33.77 2.77
CA LEU A 96 5.63 -34.55 1.61
C LEU A 96 4.46 -35.14 0.83
N ASP A 97 3.48 -35.75 1.52
CA ASP A 97 2.28 -36.33 0.88
C ASP A 97 1.42 -35.27 0.17
N ALA A 98 1.46 -34.02 0.64
CA ALA A 98 0.76 -32.89 0.05
C ALA A 98 1.57 -32.15 -1.04
N ASN A 99 2.81 -32.57 -1.33
CA ASN A 99 3.79 -31.89 -2.18
C ASN A 99 4.10 -30.44 -1.76
N VAL A 100 3.92 -30.12 -0.48
CA VAL A 100 4.37 -28.85 0.11
C VAL A 100 5.87 -28.91 0.40
N ALA A 101 6.35 -30.09 0.79
CA ALA A 101 7.75 -30.45 0.76
C ALA A 101 7.98 -31.46 -0.35
N LEU A 102 9.16 -31.44 -0.97
CA LEU A 102 9.59 -32.40 -1.98
C LEU A 102 10.89 -33.05 -1.57
N ALA A 103 11.14 -34.25 -2.11
CA ALA A 103 12.40 -34.97 -1.93
C ALA A 103 13.19 -35.01 -3.23
N ASP A 104 14.49 -34.69 -3.15
CA ASP A 104 15.40 -34.81 -4.28
C ASP A 104 15.89 -36.26 -4.50
N ALA A 105 16.62 -36.47 -5.60
CA ALA A 105 17.16 -37.78 -5.98
C ALA A 105 18.17 -38.34 -4.96
N HIS A 106 18.64 -37.54 -4.00
CA HIS A 106 19.62 -37.90 -2.99
C HIS A 106 19.00 -38.11 -1.60
N GLY A 107 17.66 -38.08 -1.50
CA GLY A 107 16.94 -38.30 -0.24
C GLY A 107 16.95 -37.10 0.71
N LYS A 108 17.25 -35.90 0.18
CA LYS A 108 17.08 -34.65 0.91
C LYS A 108 15.70 -34.08 0.64
N ALA A 109 15.09 -33.48 1.66
CA ALA A 109 13.85 -32.75 1.55
C ALA A 109 14.11 -31.25 1.41
N TYR A 110 13.18 -30.53 0.79
CA TYR A 110 13.12 -29.07 0.74
C TYR A 110 11.66 -28.60 0.67
N ILE A 111 11.38 -27.37 1.08
CA ILE A 111 10.04 -26.79 1.01
C ILE A 111 9.84 -26.17 -0.37
N ALA A 112 8.74 -26.55 -1.02
CA ALA A 112 8.43 -26.27 -2.40
C ALA A 112 7.55 -25.02 -2.62
N LEU A 113 7.07 -24.45 -1.52
CA LEU A 113 6.32 -23.20 -1.43
C LEU A 113 7.07 -22.23 -0.52
N ASP A 114 6.84 -20.93 -0.68
CA ASP A 114 7.30 -19.96 0.30
C ASP A 114 6.27 -19.85 1.42
N ILE A 115 6.68 -20.17 2.64
CA ILE A 115 5.81 -20.22 3.82
C ILE A 115 6.54 -19.52 4.96
N ARG A 116 6.25 -18.22 5.14
CA ARG A 116 7.03 -17.37 6.04
C ARG A 116 6.18 -16.43 6.90
N PRO A 117 6.66 -16.10 8.11
CA PRO A 117 5.98 -15.19 9.01
C PRO A 117 6.21 -13.73 8.62
N HIS A 118 5.13 -12.96 8.57
CA HIS A 118 5.14 -11.51 8.39
C HIS A 118 4.45 -10.80 9.55
N ASN A 119 4.88 -9.57 9.85
CA ASN A 119 4.12 -8.67 10.70
C ASN A 119 3.15 -7.88 9.83
N ILE A 120 1.85 -8.20 9.95
CA ILE A 120 0.77 -7.53 9.22
C ILE A 120 -0.14 -6.88 10.25
N VAL A 121 -0.20 -5.56 10.22
CA VAL A 121 -1.04 -4.74 11.12
C VAL A 121 -0.79 -5.08 12.60
N GLY A 122 0.48 -5.25 12.97
CA GLY A 122 0.89 -5.53 14.35
C GLY A 122 0.72 -6.98 14.81
N ALA A 123 0.23 -7.87 13.94
CA ALA A 123 0.07 -9.29 14.21
C ALA A 123 1.05 -10.14 13.39
N ASN A 124 1.59 -11.20 13.99
CA ASN A 124 2.35 -12.19 13.23
C ASN A 124 1.39 -13.08 12.42
N ARG A 125 1.57 -13.10 11.10
CA ARG A 125 0.74 -13.85 10.16
C ARG A 125 1.61 -14.73 9.28
N LEU A 126 1.17 -15.95 9.02
CA LEU A 126 1.82 -16.87 8.11
C LEU A 126 1.21 -16.73 6.72
N ILE A 127 2.04 -16.51 5.70
CA ILE A 127 1.60 -16.39 4.31
C ILE A 127 2.17 -17.55 3.50
N PHE A 128 1.33 -18.06 2.60
CA PHE A 128 1.67 -19.12 1.66
C PHE A 128 1.70 -18.54 0.26
N SER A 129 2.81 -18.69 -0.45
CA SER A 129 2.99 -18.25 -1.82
C SER A 129 3.89 -19.20 -2.59
N ASP A 130 4.07 -18.95 -3.88
CA ASP A 130 5.15 -19.60 -4.62
C ASP A 130 6.51 -19.08 -4.15
N VAL A 131 7.56 -19.90 -4.32
CA VAL A 131 8.94 -19.49 -4.01
C VAL A 131 9.37 -18.42 -5.00
N ASP A 132 9.98 -17.36 -4.49
CA ASP A 132 10.48 -16.22 -5.26
C ASP A 132 11.83 -16.53 -5.94
N ALA A 133 12.06 -15.97 -7.13
CA ALA A 133 13.26 -16.21 -7.93
C ALA A 133 14.54 -15.66 -7.32
N SER A 134 14.42 -14.70 -6.38
CA SER A 134 15.53 -14.21 -5.57
C SER A 134 16.00 -15.23 -4.51
N LEU A 135 15.18 -16.22 -4.17
CA LEU A 135 15.48 -17.21 -3.13
C LEU A 135 16.05 -18.50 -3.70
N VAL A 136 15.56 -18.93 -4.87
CA VAL A 136 16.05 -20.12 -5.56
C VAL A 136 16.21 -19.84 -7.05
N GLU A 137 17.19 -20.49 -7.70
CA GLU A 137 17.44 -20.31 -9.13
C GLU A 137 16.27 -20.87 -9.96
N HIS A 138 15.31 -20.01 -10.29
CA HIS A 138 14.20 -20.34 -11.17
C HIS A 138 13.72 -19.11 -11.95
N VAL A 139 12.97 -19.36 -13.03
CA VAL A 139 12.27 -18.31 -13.79
C VAL A 139 10.78 -18.40 -13.43
N PRO A 140 10.14 -17.33 -12.90
CA PRO A 140 8.71 -17.32 -12.63
C PRO A 140 7.91 -17.57 -13.92
N GLY A 141 6.95 -18.50 -13.88
CA GLY A 141 6.02 -18.72 -14.98
C GLY A 141 4.81 -17.79 -14.92
N PRO A 142 3.90 -17.90 -15.89
CA PRO A 142 2.73 -17.02 -15.98
C PRO A 142 1.79 -17.15 -14.76
N ASP A 143 1.64 -18.37 -14.20
CA ASP A 143 0.74 -18.65 -13.08
C ASP A 143 1.39 -18.45 -11.69
N HIS A 144 2.55 -17.79 -11.62
CA HIS A 144 3.28 -17.56 -10.37
C HIS A 144 2.52 -16.65 -9.41
N VAL A 145 2.34 -17.09 -8.17
CA VAL A 145 1.67 -16.32 -7.11
C VAL A 145 2.70 -15.74 -6.15
N LEU A 146 2.89 -14.43 -6.21
CA LEU A 146 3.82 -13.70 -5.35
C LEU A 146 3.41 -13.73 -3.87
N GLY A 147 4.41 -13.75 -3.01
CA GLY A 147 4.29 -13.51 -1.58
C GLY A 147 4.18 -12.01 -1.25
N VAL A 148 4.70 -11.64 -0.07
CA VAL A 148 4.69 -10.25 0.37
C VAL A 148 5.81 -9.45 -0.29
N GLY A 149 5.43 -8.57 -1.22
CA GLY A 149 6.33 -7.60 -1.85
C GLY A 149 6.16 -6.16 -1.31
N ALA A 150 7.03 -5.26 -1.79
CA ALA A 150 6.99 -3.84 -1.42
C ALA A 150 5.65 -3.15 -1.75
N ALA A 151 5.05 -3.49 -2.90
CA ALA A 151 3.73 -3.01 -3.28
C ALA A 151 2.68 -3.40 -2.23
N SER A 152 2.58 -4.70 -1.91
CA SER A 152 1.63 -5.21 -0.91
C SER A 152 1.80 -4.54 0.46
N LEU A 153 3.04 -4.34 0.92
CA LEU A 153 3.33 -3.65 2.19
C LEU A 153 2.91 -2.17 2.15
N SER A 154 3.16 -1.48 1.03
CA SER A 154 2.78 -0.07 0.88
C SER A 154 1.26 0.12 0.85
N LEU A 155 0.51 -0.83 0.27
CA LEU A 155 -0.96 -0.80 0.30
C LEU A 155 -1.49 -1.07 1.71
N LEU A 156 -0.91 -2.04 2.44
CA LEU A 156 -1.25 -2.27 3.85
C LEU A 156 -1.04 -1.01 4.71
N GLN A 157 0.04 -0.27 4.45
CA GLN A 157 0.32 0.98 5.18
C GLN A 157 -0.64 2.11 4.83
N SER A 158 -1.21 2.14 3.62
CA SER A 158 -2.14 3.18 3.16
C SER A 158 -3.61 2.84 3.33
N THR A 159 -3.92 1.61 3.72
CA THR A 159 -5.30 1.17 3.96
C THR A 159 -5.67 1.37 5.43
N PRO A 160 -6.81 2.01 5.75
CA PRO A 160 -7.29 2.11 7.11
C PRO A 160 -7.65 0.75 7.71
N VAL A 161 -7.68 0.71 9.05
CA VAL A 161 -8.02 -0.50 9.83
C VAL A 161 -9.18 -0.29 10.79
N SER A 162 -9.96 0.78 10.59
CA SER A 162 -11.22 0.97 11.32
C SER A 162 -12.22 -0.16 11.00
N PRO A 163 -13.11 -0.50 11.95
CA PRO A 163 -14.09 -1.57 11.77
C PRO A 163 -15.04 -1.33 10.59
N VAL A 164 -15.32 -2.38 9.81
CA VAL A 164 -16.25 -2.35 8.67
C VAL A 164 -17.10 -3.62 8.61
N GLY A 165 -18.34 -3.50 8.12
CA GLY A 165 -19.26 -4.65 8.01
C GLY A 165 -18.92 -5.59 6.85
N SER A 166 -18.42 -5.04 5.74
CA SER A 166 -18.14 -5.81 4.54
C SER A 166 -16.92 -5.29 3.79
N LEU A 167 -16.04 -6.22 3.37
CA LEU A 167 -14.84 -5.91 2.61
C LEU A 167 -14.74 -6.73 1.32
N LEU A 168 -14.27 -6.09 0.25
CA LEU A 168 -13.80 -6.74 -0.98
C LEU A 168 -12.28 -6.63 -1.09
N ASP A 169 -11.60 -7.76 -1.25
CA ASP A 169 -10.19 -7.84 -1.70
C ASP A 169 -10.17 -8.31 -3.17
N LEU A 170 -9.88 -7.37 -4.08
CA LEU A 170 -9.88 -7.60 -5.53
C LEU A 170 -8.47 -7.98 -6.00
N GLY A 171 -8.33 -9.20 -6.55
CA GLY A 171 -7.02 -9.76 -6.90
C GLY A 171 -6.24 -10.16 -5.66
N THR A 172 -6.83 -11.05 -4.84
CA THR A 172 -6.34 -11.38 -3.49
C THR A 172 -4.94 -12.01 -3.51
N GLY A 173 -4.54 -12.66 -4.61
CA GLY A 173 -3.26 -13.35 -4.71
C GLY A 173 -3.09 -14.37 -3.59
N SER A 174 -2.02 -14.27 -2.81
CA SER A 174 -1.75 -15.09 -1.62
C SER A 174 -2.53 -14.68 -0.36
N GLY A 175 -3.38 -13.65 -0.43
CA GLY A 175 -4.24 -13.19 0.66
C GLY A 175 -3.65 -12.08 1.53
N VAL A 176 -2.66 -11.34 1.05
CA VAL A 176 -1.92 -10.34 1.86
C VAL A 176 -2.83 -9.19 2.33
N GLN A 177 -3.60 -8.60 1.42
CA GLN A 177 -4.47 -7.46 1.74
C GLN A 177 -5.65 -7.88 2.59
N LEU A 178 -6.26 -9.03 2.27
CA LEU A 178 -7.25 -9.68 3.11
C LEU A 178 -6.78 -9.85 4.56
N LEU A 179 -5.56 -10.36 4.78
CA LEU A 179 -5.03 -10.52 6.14
C LEU A 179 -4.85 -9.18 6.86
N GLY A 180 -4.51 -8.12 6.13
CA GLY A 180 -4.45 -6.76 6.67
C GLY A 180 -5.77 -6.23 7.21
N GLN A 181 -6.89 -6.83 6.79
CA GLN A 181 -8.23 -6.40 7.16
C GLN A 181 -8.99 -7.45 7.97
N ILE A 182 -8.34 -8.60 8.24
CA ILE A 182 -9.00 -9.75 8.85
C ILE A 182 -9.45 -9.47 10.28
N ASP A 183 -8.91 -8.49 10.99
CA ASP A 183 -9.37 -8.19 12.35
C ASP A 183 -10.40 -7.05 12.40
N CYS A 184 -10.53 -6.24 11.35
CA CYS A 184 -11.44 -5.10 11.31
C CYS A 184 -12.70 -5.33 10.45
N ALA A 185 -12.71 -6.30 9.54
CA ALA A 185 -13.87 -6.63 8.72
C ALA A 185 -14.73 -7.76 9.33
N GLU A 186 -16.05 -7.58 9.38
CA GLU A 186 -16.99 -8.64 9.80
C GLU A 186 -17.13 -9.75 8.75
N LYS A 187 -17.13 -9.38 7.47
CA LYS A 187 -17.19 -10.30 6.32
C LYS A 187 -16.24 -9.85 5.23
N ILE A 188 -15.54 -10.80 4.64
CA ILE A 188 -14.60 -10.55 3.55
C ILE A 188 -14.98 -11.38 2.34
N THR A 189 -14.99 -10.74 1.18
CA THR A 189 -15.04 -11.40 -0.12
C THR A 189 -13.70 -11.16 -0.80
N ALA A 190 -12.99 -12.22 -1.16
CA ALA A 190 -11.73 -12.14 -1.88
C ALA A 190 -11.90 -12.79 -3.27
N THR A 191 -11.33 -12.15 -4.28
CA THR A 191 -11.47 -12.60 -5.67
C THR A 191 -10.12 -12.75 -6.33
N ASP A 192 -9.97 -13.74 -7.20
CA ASP A 192 -8.82 -13.87 -8.09
C ASP A 192 -9.22 -14.62 -9.36
N VAL A 193 -8.51 -14.40 -10.46
CA VAL A 193 -8.75 -15.14 -11.71
C VAL A 193 -8.10 -16.53 -11.66
N HIS A 194 -7.02 -16.69 -10.87
CA HIS A 194 -6.29 -17.95 -10.78
C HIS A 194 -6.76 -18.82 -9.61
N GLU A 195 -7.04 -20.08 -9.92
CA GLU A 195 -7.35 -21.10 -8.91
C GLU A 195 -6.18 -21.30 -7.95
N ARG A 196 -4.93 -21.30 -8.44
CA ARG A 196 -3.73 -21.43 -7.61
C ARG A 196 -3.61 -20.32 -6.55
N ALA A 197 -3.95 -19.08 -6.91
CA ALA A 197 -3.94 -17.96 -5.98
C ALA A 197 -4.98 -18.19 -4.86
N LEU A 198 -6.20 -18.58 -5.23
CA LEU A 198 -7.25 -18.92 -4.25
C LEU A 198 -6.88 -20.12 -3.37
N ASP A 199 -6.19 -21.12 -3.90
CA ASP A 199 -5.70 -22.27 -3.14
C ASP A 199 -4.67 -21.85 -2.07
N LEU A 200 -3.73 -20.98 -2.43
CA LEU A 200 -2.73 -20.42 -1.51
C LEU A 200 -3.37 -19.47 -0.50
N ALA A 201 -4.27 -18.59 -0.92
CA ALA A 201 -5.04 -17.73 -0.04
C ALA A 201 -5.86 -18.55 0.97
N THR A 202 -6.45 -19.68 0.55
CA THR A 202 -7.17 -20.60 1.45
C THR A 202 -6.26 -21.10 2.59
N ALA A 203 -5.01 -21.45 2.27
CA ALA A 203 -4.03 -21.85 3.28
C ALA A 203 -3.64 -20.70 4.22
N THR A 204 -3.39 -19.52 3.66
CA THR A 204 -3.12 -18.28 4.42
C THR A 204 -4.26 -17.96 5.40
N ILE A 205 -5.52 -18.03 4.95
CA ILE A 205 -6.72 -17.81 5.76
C ILE A 205 -6.85 -18.87 6.85
N ALA A 206 -6.62 -20.15 6.50
CA ALA A 206 -6.70 -21.25 7.46
C ALA A 206 -5.66 -21.09 8.59
N ALA A 207 -4.42 -20.70 8.27
CA ALA A 207 -3.40 -20.41 9.26
C ALA A 207 -3.77 -19.25 10.21
N ALA A 208 -4.53 -18.27 9.73
CA ALA A 208 -5.03 -17.16 10.53
C ALA A 208 -6.22 -17.53 11.44
N GLY A 209 -6.85 -18.70 11.25
CA GLY A 209 -7.92 -19.21 12.10
C GLY A 209 -9.28 -18.51 11.95
N GLN A 210 -9.49 -17.75 10.88
CA GLN A 210 -10.70 -16.91 10.67
C GLN A 210 -11.43 -17.22 9.35
N GLY A 211 -11.37 -18.46 8.87
CA GLY A 211 -11.96 -18.86 7.59
C GLY A 211 -13.48 -18.67 7.48
N ASP A 212 -14.22 -18.74 8.59
CA ASP A 212 -15.69 -18.70 8.59
C ASP A 212 -16.29 -17.38 8.07
N LYS A 213 -15.51 -16.31 8.03
CA LYS A 213 -15.97 -15.00 7.53
C LYS A 213 -15.44 -14.60 6.16
N VAL A 214 -14.67 -15.49 5.51
CA VAL A 214 -14.08 -15.23 4.19
C VAL A 214 -14.80 -16.06 3.12
N GLU A 215 -15.24 -15.38 2.07
CA GLU A 215 -15.73 -15.98 0.83
C GLU A 215 -14.68 -15.78 -0.27
N LEU A 216 -14.22 -16.87 -0.89
CA LEU A 216 -13.32 -16.83 -2.04
C LEU A 216 -14.10 -17.09 -3.33
N LEU A 217 -13.95 -16.23 -4.33
CA LEU A 217 -14.62 -16.35 -5.62
C LEU A 217 -13.62 -16.26 -6.78
N GLN A 218 -13.70 -17.21 -7.70
CA GLN A 218 -12.89 -17.17 -8.92
C GLN A 218 -13.58 -16.33 -10.00
N GLY A 219 -12.83 -15.44 -10.63
CA GLY A 219 -13.23 -14.79 -11.87
C GLY A 219 -12.46 -13.50 -12.16
N SER A 220 -12.83 -12.86 -13.27
CA SER A 220 -12.10 -11.69 -13.76
C SER A 220 -12.64 -10.42 -13.13
N TRP A 221 -11.75 -9.57 -12.62
CA TRP A 221 -12.08 -8.24 -12.10
C TRP A 221 -13.32 -8.28 -11.18
N PHE A 222 -14.32 -7.45 -11.46
CA PHE A 222 -15.54 -7.33 -10.67
C PHE A 222 -16.65 -8.33 -11.05
N GLU A 223 -16.44 -9.19 -12.06
CA GLU A 223 -17.47 -10.13 -12.53
C GLU A 223 -18.05 -11.01 -11.41
N PRO A 224 -17.26 -11.60 -10.49
CA PRO A 224 -17.78 -12.46 -9.43
C PRO A 224 -18.66 -11.71 -8.41
N VAL A 225 -18.54 -10.39 -8.35
CA VAL A 225 -19.19 -9.53 -7.38
C VAL A 225 -20.14 -8.51 -8.02
N ALA A 226 -20.54 -8.75 -9.27
CA ALA A 226 -21.46 -7.88 -10.00
C ALA A 226 -22.72 -7.56 -9.17
N GLY A 227 -22.98 -6.26 -9.00
CA GLY A 227 -24.12 -5.75 -8.22
C GLY A 227 -23.97 -5.82 -6.69
N ARG A 228 -22.86 -6.34 -6.16
CA ARG A 228 -22.55 -6.28 -4.71
C ARG A 228 -21.85 -4.96 -4.38
N ARG A 229 -22.09 -4.47 -3.17
CA ARG A 229 -21.44 -3.28 -2.62
C ARG A 229 -20.80 -3.61 -1.27
N PHE A 230 -19.72 -2.92 -0.95
CA PHE A 230 -18.87 -3.16 0.21
C PHE A 230 -18.58 -1.85 0.93
N ASP A 231 -18.36 -1.94 2.24
CA ASP A 231 -17.98 -0.79 3.08
C ASP A 231 -16.51 -0.42 2.89
N ARG A 232 -15.66 -1.41 2.56
CA ARG A 232 -14.28 -1.19 2.15
C ARG A 232 -13.90 -2.08 0.97
N LEU A 233 -13.17 -1.51 0.03
CA LEU A 233 -12.58 -2.21 -1.10
C LEU A 233 -11.06 -2.00 -1.07
N VAL A 234 -10.30 -3.07 -1.24
CA VAL A 234 -8.84 -3.02 -1.41
C VAL A 234 -8.46 -3.71 -2.70
N ALA A 235 -7.50 -3.15 -3.43
CA ALA A 235 -6.97 -3.80 -4.62
C ALA A 235 -5.50 -3.46 -4.84
N ASN A 236 -4.71 -4.50 -5.10
CA ASN A 236 -3.36 -4.40 -5.63
C ASN A 236 -3.36 -5.02 -7.04
N PRO A 237 -3.93 -4.35 -8.05
CA PRO A 237 -4.11 -4.93 -9.37
C PRO A 237 -2.77 -5.13 -10.09
N PRO A 238 -2.71 -5.96 -11.15
CA PRO A 238 -1.56 -6.04 -12.05
C PRO A 238 -1.42 -4.74 -12.85
N PHE A 239 -0.84 -3.70 -12.23
CA PHE A 239 -0.80 -2.32 -12.72
C PHE A 239 0.42 -2.00 -13.60
N VAL A 240 1.12 -3.00 -14.15
CA VAL A 240 2.23 -2.72 -15.08
C VAL A 240 1.70 -2.02 -16.32
N VAL A 241 2.32 -0.89 -16.63
CA VAL A 241 2.01 0.00 -17.74
C VAL A 241 2.79 -0.47 -18.96
N GLY A 242 2.12 -1.07 -19.92
CA GLY A 242 2.85 -1.60 -21.08
C GLY A 242 2.02 -2.02 -22.27
N LEU A 243 2.57 -2.96 -23.02
CA LEU A 243 1.93 -3.54 -24.19
C LEU A 243 0.66 -4.30 -23.77
N PRO A 244 -0.37 -4.41 -24.64
CA PRO A 244 -1.58 -5.17 -24.36
C PRO A 244 -1.34 -6.69 -24.52
N GLU A 245 -0.38 -7.21 -23.78
CA GLU A 245 0.02 -8.62 -23.77
C GLU A 245 0.05 -9.13 -22.32
N VAL A 246 -0.12 -10.45 -22.14
CA VAL A 246 0.01 -11.09 -20.83
C VAL A 246 1.23 -11.98 -20.89
N GLY A 247 2.35 -11.52 -20.31
CA GLY A 247 3.53 -12.34 -20.07
C GLY A 247 3.47 -13.01 -18.70
N HIS A 248 3.24 -12.21 -17.66
CA HIS A 248 3.20 -12.61 -16.25
C HIS A 248 1.92 -12.10 -15.57
N VAL A 249 1.02 -12.99 -15.17
CA VAL A 249 -0.35 -12.56 -14.79
C VAL A 249 -0.42 -11.84 -13.43
N TYR A 250 0.61 -11.94 -12.59
CA TYR A 250 0.68 -11.18 -11.34
C TYR A 250 0.91 -9.67 -11.55
N ARG A 251 1.31 -9.24 -12.76
CA ARG A 251 1.69 -7.85 -13.04
C ARG A 251 1.18 -7.31 -14.39
N ASP A 252 1.04 -8.19 -15.39
CA ASP A 252 0.52 -7.85 -16.72
C ASP A 252 -0.98 -8.07 -16.76
N SER A 253 -1.73 -6.99 -16.94
CA SER A 253 -3.20 -7.05 -17.03
C SER A 253 -3.73 -7.50 -18.40
N GLY A 254 -2.88 -7.46 -19.44
CA GLY A 254 -3.30 -7.58 -20.84
C GLY A 254 -4.04 -6.36 -21.38
N LEU A 255 -4.23 -5.31 -20.56
CA LEU A 255 -4.78 -4.04 -21.00
C LEU A 255 -3.64 -3.10 -21.42
N ASN A 256 -3.92 -2.26 -22.41
CA ASN A 256 -2.93 -1.34 -22.94
C ASN A 256 -2.57 -0.27 -21.90
N LEU A 257 -1.29 0.01 -21.76
CA LEU A 257 -0.74 1.02 -20.84
C LEU A 257 -1.30 0.84 -19.43
N ASP A 258 -1.91 1.88 -18.88
CA ASP A 258 -2.50 1.92 -17.54
C ASP A 258 -4.01 1.62 -17.54
N GLY A 259 -4.50 0.92 -18.57
CA GLY A 259 -5.92 0.54 -18.67
C GLY A 259 -6.42 -0.31 -17.50
N ALA A 260 -5.54 -1.07 -16.83
CA ALA A 260 -5.90 -1.78 -15.59
C ALA A 260 -6.19 -0.83 -14.43
N SER A 261 -5.35 0.19 -14.25
CA SER A 261 -5.57 1.23 -13.24
C SER A 261 -6.88 1.97 -13.53
N GLU A 262 -7.10 2.39 -14.78
CA GLU A 262 -8.34 3.06 -15.20
C GLU A 262 -9.57 2.18 -14.93
N LEU A 263 -9.53 0.90 -15.31
CA LEU A 263 -10.63 -0.05 -15.10
C LEU A 263 -10.96 -0.20 -13.61
N VAL A 264 -9.95 -0.43 -12.77
CA VAL A 264 -10.17 -0.68 -11.34
C VAL A 264 -10.63 0.58 -10.62
N VAL A 265 -9.99 1.73 -10.89
CA VAL A 265 -10.36 3.02 -10.28
C VAL A 265 -11.78 3.42 -10.66
N SER A 266 -12.15 3.29 -11.93
CA SER A 266 -13.50 3.65 -12.41
C SER A 266 -14.57 2.73 -11.82
N GLN A 267 -14.39 1.41 -11.94
CA GLN A 267 -15.40 0.44 -11.50
C GLN A 267 -15.53 0.33 -9.97
N ALA A 268 -14.46 0.59 -9.21
CA ALA A 268 -14.53 0.57 -7.74
C ALA A 268 -15.67 1.46 -7.20
N THR A 269 -15.95 2.59 -7.85
CA THR A 269 -17.03 3.52 -7.47
C THR A 269 -18.43 2.89 -7.45
N GLU A 270 -18.67 1.89 -8.29
CA GLU A 270 -19.95 1.19 -8.39
C GLU A 270 -20.16 0.14 -7.28
N HIS A 271 -19.08 -0.24 -6.61
CA HIS A 271 -19.03 -1.31 -5.61
C HIS A 271 -18.94 -0.81 -4.17
N LEU A 272 -19.15 0.50 -3.94
CA LEU A 272 -19.13 1.08 -2.59
C LEU A 272 -20.55 1.26 -2.03
N THR A 273 -20.72 0.91 -0.75
CA THR A 273 -21.90 1.33 0.04
C THR A 273 -21.85 2.86 0.25
N PRO A 274 -22.97 3.52 0.61
CA PRO A 274 -22.91 4.94 0.98
C PRO A 274 -21.92 5.17 2.13
N GLY A 275 -20.93 6.05 1.93
CA GLY A 275 -19.83 6.28 2.88
C GLY A 275 -18.68 5.26 2.80
N GLY A 276 -18.85 4.17 2.04
CA GLY A 276 -17.82 3.14 1.85
C GLY A 276 -16.60 3.67 1.09
N THR A 277 -15.45 3.03 1.30
CA THR A 277 -14.17 3.48 0.76
C THR A 277 -13.47 2.44 -0.11
N ALA A 278 -12.69 2.88 -1.10
CA ALA A 278 -11.76 2.04 -1.87
C ALA A 278 -10.32 2.51 -1.66
N HIS A 279 -9.38 1.57 -1.55
CA HIS A 279 -7.95 1.83 -1.39
C HIS A 279 -7.16 0.98 -2.39
N LEU A 280 -6.52 1.65 -3.35
CA LEU A 280 -5.94 1.00 -4.53
C LEU A 280 -4.49 1.42 -4.70
N LEU A 281 -3.67 0.49 -5.17
CA LEU A 281 -2.46 0.86 -5.89
C LEU A 281 -2.76 1.03 -7.37
N ALA A 282 -2.14 2.04 -7.96
CA ALA A 282 -2.26 2.32 -9.39
C ALA A 282 -0.97 2.91 -9.94
N ALA A 283 -0.76 2.69 -11.23
CA ALA A 283 0.24 3.37 -12.03
C ALA A 283 -0.44 4.03 -13.23
N TRP A 284 0.11 5.15 -13.70
CA TRP A 284 -0.45 5.91 -14.82
C TRP A 284 0.61 6.58 -15.69
N VAL A 285 0.29 6.74 -16.96
CA VAL A 285 1.18 7.43 -17.91
C VAL A 285 1.11 8.96 -17.73
N HIS A 286 2.25 9.60 -17.88
CA HIS A 286 2.37 11.04 -18.12
C HIS A 286 2.51 11.24 -19.62
N THR A 287 1.71 12.15 -20.18
CA THR A 287 1.76 12.50 -21.61
C THR A 287 2.01 14.00 -21.76
N SER A 288 2.24 14.46 -22.98
CA SER A 288 2.47 15.89 -23.28
C SER A 288 1.17 16.70 -23.43
N GLY A 289 0.04 16.02 -23.69
CA GLY A 289 -1.23 16.65 -24.07
C GLY A 289 -2.07 17.16 -22.90
N GLU A 290 -1.92 16.57 -21.71
CA GLU A 290 -2.65 16.93 -20.50
C GLU A 290 -1.81 16.61 -19.25
N THR A 291 -2.17 17.20 -18.10
CA THR A 291 -1.50 16.84 -16.85
C THR A 291 -1.98 15.47 -16.36
N TRP A 292 -1.11 14.72 -15.69
CA TRP A 292 -1.48 13.41 -15.16
C TRP A 292 -2.66 13.53 -14.18
N GLN A 293 -2.73 14.62 -13.40
CA GLN A 293 -3.82 14.90 -12.47
C GLN A 293 -5.17 14.96 -13.19
N GLN A 294 -5.24 15.71 -14.29
CA GLN A 294 -6.48 15.84 -15.07
C GLN A 294 -6.90 14.51 -15.66
N ARG A 295 -5.94 13.75 -16.19
CA ARG A 295 -6.19 12.45 -16.80
C ARG A 295 -6.72 11.43 -15.79
N VAL A 296 -6.03 11.24 -14.66
CA VAL A 296 -6.45 10.26 -13.65
C VAL A 296 -7.77 10.67 -12.99
N ALA A 297 -7.98 11.97 -12.76
CA ALA A 297 -9.27 12.47 -12.29
C ALA A 297 -10.43 12.18 -13.27
N SER A 298 -10.16 12.14 -14.57
CA SER A 298 -11.18 11.83 -15.59
C SER A 298 -11.70 10.40 -15.56
N TRP A 299 -11.01 9.48 -14.88
CA TRP A 299 -11.46 8.10 -14.67
C TRP A 299 -12.64 8.00 -13.68
N LEU A 300 -12.83 9.04 -12.87
CA LEU A 300 -13.85 9.10 -11.82
C LEU A 300 -15.07 9.89 -12.30
N PRO A 301 -16.27 9.57 -11.77
CA PRO A 301 -17.48 10.32 -12.09
C PRO A 301 -17.40 11.77 -11.58
N ASP A 302 -18.16 12.67 -12.21
CA ASP A 302 -18.25 14.09 -11.84
C ASP A 302 -19.08 14.36 -10.56
N LYS A 303 -19.71 13.32 -10.02
CA LYS A 303 -20.57 13.34 -8.83
C LYS A 303 -20.45 12.07 -8.01
N GLY A 304 -20.90 12.14 -6.75
CA GLY A 304 -21.09 10.95 -5.91
C GLY A 304 -19.81 10.35 -5.33
N ILE A 305 -18.65 10.95 -5.56
CA ILE A 305 -17.37 10.49 -5.01
C ILE A 305 -16.54 11.64 -4.41
N ALA A 306 -15.77 11.33 -3.37
CA ALA A 306 -14.59 12.09 -2.99
C ALA A 306 -13.36 11.20 -3.23
N ALA A 307 -12.26 11.74 -3.75
CA ALA A 307 -11.07 10.95 -4.05
C ALA A 307 -9.78 11.71 -3.72
N TRP A 308 -8.83 10.96 -3.18
CA TRP A 308 -7.47 11.41 -2.93
C TRP A 308 -6.50 10.51 -3.70
N ILE A 309 -5.87 11.08 -4.71
CA ILE A 309 -4.95 10.41 -5.61
C ILE A 309 -3.56 10.98 -5.32
N ILE A 310 -2.66 10.12 -4.87
CA ILE A 310 -1.32 10.52 -4.48
C ILE A 310 -0.30 9.83 -5.39
N GLN A 311 0.48 10.62 -6.10
CA GLN A 311 1.68 10.15 -6.80
C GLN A 311 2.86 10.13 -5.84
N ARG A 312 3.43 8.94 -5.60
CA ARG A 312 4.61 8.77 -4.75
C ARG A 312 5.90 8.84 -5.56
N ASP A 313 5.92 8.15 -6.70
CA ASP A 313 7.11 8.00 -7.55
C ASP A 313 6.78 8.30 -9.02
N VAL A 314 7.80 8.73 -9.76
CA VAL A 314 7.77 8.83 -11.22
C VAL A 314 9.03 8.20 -11.79
N ALA A 315 8.86 7.30 -12.75
CA ALA A 315 9.96 6.75 -13.53
C ALA A 315 9.95 7.31 -14.96
N ASP A 316 11.12 7.56 -15.53
CA ASP A 316 11.22 7.78 -16.97
C ASP A 316 10.99 6.46 -17.73
N PRO A 317 10.53 6.52 -19.00
CA PRO A 317 10.20 5.33 -19.77
C PRO A 317 11.33 4.30 -19.89
N ALA A 318 12.59 4.73 -20.00
CA ALA A 318 13.72 3.82 -20.17
C ALA A 318 14.03 3.08 -18.87
N LEU A 319 14.10 3.80 -17.74
CA LEU A 319 14.27 3.21 -16.41
C LEU A 319 13.13 2.26 -16.07
N TYR A 320 11.89 2.62 -16.43
CA TYR A 320 10.71 1.79 -16.21
C TYR A 320 10.86 0.44 -16.94
N VAL A 321 11.13 0.47 -18.25
CA VAL A 321 11.27 -0.74 -19.07
C VAL A 321 12.42 -1.61 -18.58
N SER A 322 13.58 -1.04 -18.23
CA SER A 322 14.69 -1.82 -17.71
C SER A 322 14.34 -2.53 -16.40
N THR A 323 13.68 -1.82 -15.48
CA THR A 323 13.30 -2.38 -14.17
C THR A 323 12.39 -3.60 -14.33
N TRP A 324 11.37 -3.51 -15.18
CA TRP A 324 10.42 -4.62 -15.36
C TRP A 324 10.97 -5.80 -16.16
N LEU A 325 11.89 -5.57 -17.10
CA LEU A 325 12.57 -6.66 -17.80
C LEU A 325 13.59 -7.36 -16.89
N GLU A 326 14.30 -6.62 -16.04
CA GLU A 326 15.18 -7.21 -15.02
C GLU A 326 14.40 -8.06 -14.01
N ASP A 327 13.17 -7.66 -13.64
CA ASP A 327 12.25 -8.46 -12.82
C ASP A 327 11.85 -9.78 -13.49
N GLU A 328 11.82 -9.87 -14.84
CA GLU A 328 11.68 -11.15 -15.57
C GLU A 328 12.97 -11.96 -15.63
N SER A 329 14.03 -11.54 -14.92
CA SER A 329 15.37 -12.09 -15.04
C SER A 329 15.93 -12.00 -16.48
N LEU A 330 15.45 -11.05 -17.29
CA LEU A 330 15.94 -10.83 -18.65
C LEU A 330 17.09 -9.81 -18.64
N ASP A 331 18.28 -10.24 -19.09
CA ASP A 331 19.39 -9.30 -19.29
C ASP A 331 19.08 -8.34 -20.43
N VAL A 332 18.85 -7.07 -20.12
CA VAL A 332 18.53 -6.00 -21.08
C VAL A 332 19.62 -5.79 -22.14
N ARG A 333 20.84 -6.28 -21.91
CA ARG A 333 21.95 -6.20 -22.88
C ARG A 333 21.94 -7.35 -23.88
N SER A 334 21.21 -8.43 -23.61
CA SER A 334 21.04 -9.57 -24.52
C SER A 334 20.26 -9.15 -25.78
N SER A 335 20.34 -9.95 -26.85
CA SER A 335 19.59 -9.66 -28.09
C SER A 335 18.08 -9.64 -27.85
N GLU A 336 17.56 -10.60 -27.06
CA GLU A 336 16.15 -10.64 -26.68
C GLU A 336 15.76 -9.43 -25.81
N GLY A 337 16.57 -9.11 -24.79
CA GLY A 337 16.35 -7.94 -23.94
C GLY A 337 16.28 -6.63 -24.73
N GLN A 338 17.21 -6.43 -25.68
CA GLN A 338 17.22 -5.26 -26.56
C GLN A 338 15.99 -5.18 -27.47
N GLU A 339 15.52 -6.31 -28.01
CA GLU A 339 14.34 -6.37 -28.86
C GLU A 339 13.07 -6.04 -28.07
N ARG A 340 12.88 -6.63 -26.90
CA ARG A 340 11.74 -6.33 -26.02
C ARG A 340 11.76 -4.89 -25.52
N SER A 341 12.93 -4.40 -25.08
CA SER A 341 13.08 -3.00 -24.66
C SER A 341 12.70 -2.05 -25.79
N ARG A 342 13.16 -2.31 -27.02
CA ARG A 342 12.82 -1.48 -28.17
C ARG A 342 11.32 -1.48 -28.44
N ALA A 343 10.67 -2.64 -28.48
CA ALA A 343 9.24 -2.74 -28.75
C ALA A 343 8.41 -1.94 -27.72
N TRP A 344 8.76 -2.06 -26.43
CA TRP A 344 8.06 -1.34 -25.36
C TRP A 344 8.30 0.18 -25.44
N LEU A 345 9.53 0.61 -25.69
CA LEU A 345 9.86 2.04 -25.82
C LEU A 345 9.26 2.68 -27.07
N GLU A 346 9.22 1.95 -28.19
CA GLU A 346 8.52 2.39 -29.42
C GLU A 346 7.03 2.57 -29.15
N HIS A 347 6.40 1.64 -28.41
CA HIS A 347 5.00 1.77 -28.02
C HIS A 347 4.73 2.97 -27.11
N PHE A 348 5.60 3.24 -26.13
CA PHE A 348 5.52 4.45 -25.32
C PHE A 348 5.69 5.72 -26.15
N GLN A 349 6.61 5.72 -27.12
CA GLN A 349 6.80 6.83 -28.04
C GLN A 349 5.57 7.09 -28.92
N ASP A 350 4.95 6.04 -29.44
CA ASP A 350 3.73 6.11 -30.28
C ASP A 350 2.52 6.67 -29.51
N HIS A 351 2.53 6.57 -28.18
CA HIS A 351 1.49 7.10 -27.28
C HIS A 351 1.93 8.37 -26.53
N GLU A 352 3.04 9.00 -26.94
CA GLU A 352 3.57 10.24 -26.34
C GLU A 352 3.82 10.15 -24.82
N VAL A 353 4.13 8.96 -24.31
CA VAL A 353 4.43 8.72 -22.89
C VAL A 353 5.81 9.29 -22.56
N ASN A 354 5.85 10.20 -21.59
CA ASN A 354 7.09 10.86 -21.14
C ASN A 354 7.47 10.56 -19.68
N GLY A 355 6.61 9.85 -18.95
CA GLY A 355 6.84 9.41 -17.59
C GLY A 355 5.77 8.40 -17.15
N ILE A 356 6.06 7.64 -16.11
CA ILE A 356 5.12 6.71 -15.50
C ILE A 356 5.06 7.01 -14.01
N GLY A 357 3.91 7.50 -13.56
CA GLY A 357 3.61 7.76 -12.15
C GLY A 357 3.10 6.51 -11.45
N PHE A 358 3.40 6.40 -10.16
CA PHE A 358 2.90 5.35 -9.28
C PHE A 358 2.41 5.94 -7.97
N GLY A 359 1.34 5.37 -7.43
CA GLY A 359 0.97 5.66 -6.06
C GLY A 359 -0.38 5.10 -5.64
N PHE A 360 -1.07 5.86 -4.81
CA PHE A 360 -2.25 5.43 -4.08
C PHE A 360 -3.49 6.16 -4.58
N VAL A 361 -4.61 5.44 -4.66
CA VAL A 361 -5.92 6.00 -4.92
C VAL A 361 -6.85 5.62 -3.78
N ALA A 362 -7.27 6.61 -3.00
CA ALA A 362 -8.32 6.48 -2.01
C ALA A 362 -9.61 7.11 -2.54
N ILE A 363 -10.73 6.39 -2.49
CA ILE A 363 -12.04 6.88 -2.93
C ILE A 363 -13.03 6.69 -1.79
N GLN A 364 -13.93 7.63 -1.59
CA GLN A 364 -15.10 7.50 -0.72
C GLN A 364 -16.36 7.79 -1.52
N ARG A 365 -17.39 6.95 -1.39
CA ARG A 365 -18.70 7.23 -1.96
C ARG A 365 -19.45 8.24 -1.10
N ILE A 366 -19.88 9.34 -1.71
CA ILE A 366 -20.62 10.43 -1.07
C ILE A 366 -22.05 10.47 -1.63
N GLY A 367 -22.85 11.50 -1.33
CA GLY A 367 -24.21 11.60 -1.84
C GLY A 367 -24.25 11.63 -3.37
N ASP A 368 -25.13 10.85 -4.01
CA ASP A 368 -25.13 10.63 -5.47
C ASP A 368 -25.30 11.93 -6.29
N ASP A 369 -25.97 12.95 -5.73
CA ASP A 369 -26.15 14.26 -6.36
C ASP A 369 -25.04 15.28 -6.03
N GLU A 370 -24.16 14.96 -5.07
CA GLU A 370 -23.06 15.83 -4.64
C GLU A 370 -21.98 15.92 -5.73
N PRO A 371 -21.45 17.12 -6.03
CA PRO A 371 -20.28 17.27 -6.89
C PRO A 371 -19.10 16.45 -6.39
N ALA A 372 -18.31 15.89 -7.31
CA ALA A 372 -17.11 15.17 -6.93
C ALA A 372 -16.05 16.10 -6.31
N ASP A 373 -15.39 15.63 -5.25
CA ASP A 373 -14.22 16.29 -4.66
C ASP A 373 -12.98 15.42 -4.93
N ILE A 374 -12.22 15.75 -5.97
CA ILE A 374 -11.06 14.98 -6.41
C ILE A 374 -9.81 15.82 -6.22
N LEU A 375 -8.89 15.33 -5.39
CA LEU A 375 -7.55 15.89 -5.24
C LEU A 375 -6.53 14.89 -5.79
N ALA A 376 -5.80 15.31 -6.83
CA ALA A 376 -4.66 14.57 -7.37
C ALA A 376 -3.39 15.37 -7.15
N GLU A 377 -2.45 14.82 -6.37
CA GLU A 377 -1.25 15.53 -5.94
C GLU A 377 -0.02 14.62 -5.80
N GLU A 378 1.14 15.24 -5.63
CA GLU A 378 2.42 14.54 -5.49
C GLU A 378 2.86 14.54 -4.03
N MET A 379 3.38 13.39 -3.58
CA MET A 379 3.94 13.22 -2.25
C MET A 379 5.33 12.59 -2.36
N PRO A 380 6.33 13.33 -2.86
CA PRO A 380 7.68 12.81 -3.10
C PRO A 380 8.50 12.66 -1.80
N GLN A 381 8.05 13.25 -0.69
CA GLN A 381 8.73 13.16 0.58
C GLN A 381 8.60 11.76 1.20
N ALA A 382 9.68 11.30 1.83
CA ALA A 382 9.66 10.06 2.59
C ALA A 382 8.93 10.22 3.93
N PHE A 383 8.14 9.21 4.27
CA PHE A 383 7.45 9.11 5.55
C PHE A 383 7.48 7.65 6.04
N SER A 384 7.44 7.46 7.36
CA SER A 384 7.47 6.13 8.00
C SER A 384 6.14 5.73 8.64
N ASP A 385 5.28 6.71 8.89
CA ASP A 385 3.99 6.47 9.54
C ASP A 385 3.01 5.83 8.54
N PRO A 386 2.13 4.92 8.97
CA PRO A 386 1.07 4.42 8.10
C PRO A 386 0.18 5.56 7.61
N LEU A 387 -0.12 5.57 6.30
CA LEU A 387 -1.00 6.54 5.66
C LEU A 387 -2.49 6.22 5.89
N GLY A 388 -2.85 4.98 6.26
CA GLY A 388 -4.23 4.55 6.50
C GLY A 388 -5.04 5.47 7.43
N PRO A 389 -4.56 5.78 8.66
CA PRO A 389 -5.24 6.72 9.55
C PRO A 389 -5.42 8.12 8.94
N GLU A 390 -4.43 8.60 8.19
CA GLU A 390 -4.52 9.90 7.51
C GLU A 390 -5.59 9.92 6.42
N VAL A 391 -5.80 8.81 5.69
CA VAL A 391 -6.86 8.71 4.68
C VAL A 391 -8.23 8.91 5.31
N GLU A 392 -8.48 8.36 6.50
CA GLU A 392 -9.75 8.55 7.20
C GLU A 392 -9.94 10.00 7.65
N GLU A 393 -8.90 10.58 8.26
CA GLU A 393 -8.96 11.97 8.67
C GLU A 393 -9.11 12.92 7.47
N TYR A 394 -8.47 12.61 6.34
CA TYR A 394 -8.60 13.36 5.10
C TYR A 394 -10.06 13.40 4.65
N PHE A 395 -10.74 12.25 4.56
CA PHE A 395 -12.14 12.20 4.18
C PHE A 395 -13.04 12.92 5.18
N ALA A 396 -12.76 12.84 6.48
CA ALA A 396 -13.48 13.61 7.49
C ALA A 396 -13.32 15.13 7.30
N ARG A 397 -12.11 15.61 7.01
CA ARG A 397 -11.82 17.04 6.79
C ARG A 397 -12.42 17.55 5.48
N VAL A 398 -12.37 16.76 4.42
CA VAL A 398 -12.99 17.10 3.13
C VAL A 398 -14.52 17.11 3.24
N ALA A 399 -15.11 16.13 3.93
CA ALA A 399 -16.54 16.14 4.22
C ALA A 399 -16.93 17.39 5.02
N TRP A 400 -16.17 17.72 6.08
CA TRP A 400 -16.41 18.93 6.87
C TRP A 400 -16.33 20.20 6.03
N LEU A 401 -15.33 20.33 5.14
CA LEU A 401 -15.19 21.48 4.24
C LEU A 401 -16.35 21.60 3.26
N ARG A 402 -16.81 20.47 2.70
CA ARG A 402 -17.94 20.42 1.75
C ARG A 402 -19.25 20.86 2.39
N ASP A 403 -19.46 20.51 3.67
CA ASP A 403 -20.72 20.77 4.37
C ASP A 403 -20.85 22.24 4.85
N LEU A 404 -19.79 23.06 4.72
CA LEU A 404 -19.84 24.50 5.04
C LEU A 404 -20.61 25.30 3.99
N VAL A 405 -21.47 26.22 4.44
CA VAL A 405 -22.02 27.24 3.52
C VAL A 405 -21.05 28.41 3.35
N PRO A 406 -21.12 29.16 2.23
CA PRO A 406 -20.23 30.29 1.99
C PRO A 406 -20.24 31.30 3.16
N GLY A 407 -19.06 31.59 3.69
CA GLY A 407 -18.88 32.51 4.83
C GLY A 407 -18.87 31.85 6.21
N GLU A 408 -19.13 30.55 6.33
CA GLU A 408 -19.08 29.88 7.64
C GLU A 408 -17.67 29.61 8.14
N LEU A 409 -16.69 29.42 7.24
CA LEU A 409 -15.32 29.03 7.61
C LEU A 409 -14.68 30.02 8.58
N GLN A 410 -14.93 31.32 8.39
CA GLN A 410 -14.42 32.40 9.23
C GLN A 410 -14.90 32.28 10.68
N GLY A 411 -16.12 31.80 10.90
CA GLY A 411 -16.68 31.61 12.24
C GLY A 411 -16.22 30.35 12.96
N LYS A 412 -15.36 29.52 12.34
CA LYS A 412 -14.90 28.25 12.89
C LYS A 412 -13.66 28.39 13.76
N HIS A 413 -13.49 27.43 14.67
CA HIS A 413 -12.33 27.31 15.54
C HIS A 413 -11.43 26.18 15.05
N PHE A 414 -10.13 26.34 15.26
CA PHE A 414 -9.13 25.39 14.77
C PHE A 414 -8.11 25.06 15.85
N GLN A 415 -7.70 23.81 15.88
CA GLN A 415 -6.48 23.38 16.54
C GLN A 415 -5.34 23.32 15.53
N VAL A 416 -4.22 23.94 15.86
CA VAL A 416 -2.96 23.67 15.18
C VAL A 416 -2.54 22.24 15.50
N ARG A 417 -2.30 21.41 14.47
CA ARG A 417 -1.96 19.99 14.68
C ARG A 417 -0.77 19.86 15.64
N PRO A 418 -0.87 19.00 16.68
CA PRO A 418 0.29 18.66 17.49
C PRO A 418 1.44 18.11 16.63
N GLY A 419 2.64 18.68 16.77
CA GLY A 419 3.79 18.33 15.93
C GLY A 419 3.95 19.18 14.66
N LEU A 420 3.07 20.17 14.42
CA LEU A 420 3.32 21.16 13.38
C LEU A 420 4.55 22.02 13.74
N ALA A 421 5.59 21.94 12.91
CA ALA A 421 6.81 22.72 13.06
C ALA A 421 6.75 23.99 12.20
N ARG A 422 7.22 25.11 12.76
CA ARG A 422 7.51 26.33 12.01
C ARG A 422 9.00 26.37 11.66
N GLU A 423 9.32 26.33 10.38
CA GLU A 423 10.69 26.36 9.87
C GLU A 423 10.99 27.74 9.27
N ASP A 424 11.90 28.49 9.89
CA ASP A 424 12.39 29.77 9.39
C ASP A 424 13.77 29.55 8.76
N ILE A 425 13.80 29.41 7.44
CA ILE A 425 15.01 29.07 6.69
C ILE A 425 15.61 30.35 6.16
N SER A 426 16.87 30.61 6.53
CA SER A 426 17.64 31.74 6.01
C SER A 426 18.91 31.24 5.33
N THR A 427 19.27 31.86 4.20
CA THR A 427 20.49 31.56 3.44
C THR A 427 21.41 32.77 3.42
N PRO A 428 22.72 32.59 3.19
CA PRO A 428 23.64 33.72 3.04
C PRO A 428 23.13 34.71 1.99
N ASP A 429 23.22 35.99 2.31
CA ASP A 429 22.85 37.05 1.36
C ASP A 429 23.94 37.16 0.28
N GLU A 430 23.59 36.81 -0.97
CA GLU A 430 24.53 36.82 -2.10
C GLU A 430 24.90 38.23 -2.56
N ASP A 431 23.99 39.20 -2.39
CA ASP A 431 24.17 40.59 -2.81
C ASP A 431 25.09 41.34 -1.84
N LEU A 432 24.83 41.21 -0.55
CA LEU A 432 25.63 41.83 0.50
C LEU A 432 26.91 41.04 0.81
N ARG A 433 26.98 39.76 0.41
CA ARG A 433 28.06 38.81 0.74
C ARG A 433 28.36 38.70 2.24
N GLN A 434 27.37 39.04 3.06
CA GLN A 434 27.44 39.01 4.52
C GLN A 434 26.02 38.91 5.09
N GLY A 435 25.88 38.30 6.26
CA GLY A 435 24.57 38.09 6.88
C GLY A 435 23.76 36.99 6.19
N PHE A 436 22.51 36.88 6.61
CA PHE A 436 21.54 35.91 6.10
C PHE A 436 20.25 36.65 5.72
N THR A 437 19.62 36.23 4.65
CA THR A 437 18.28 36.65 4.24
C THR A 437 17.32 35.47 4.33
N ARG A 438 16.05 35.71 4.65
CA ARG A 438 15.05 34.64 4.74
C ARG A 438 14.82 34.07 3.34
N ALA A 439 15.04 32.77 3.19
CA ALA A 439 14.83 32.03 1.97
C ALA A 439 13.44 31.41 1.90
N ALA A 440 12.92 30.92 3.03
CA ALA A 440 11.59 30.35 3.13
C ALA A 440 11.07 30.40 4.57
N LEU A 441 9.75 30.46 4.73
CA LEU A 441 9.06 30.21 5.98
C LEU A 441 8.04 29.12 5.72
N ARG A 442 8.10 28.03 6.49
CA ARG A 442 7.25 26.85 6.26
C ARG A 442 6.55 26.39 7.53
N LEU A 443 5.36 25.83 7.34
CA LEU A 443 4.65 25.04 8.34
C LEU A 443 4.68 23.58 7.89
N THR A 444 5.38 22.74 8.64
CA THR A 444 5.69 21.36 8.25
C THR A 444 5.22 20.39 9.31
N ARG A 445 4.43 19.38 8.93
CA ARG A 445 4.04 18.29 9.83
C ARG A 445 5.25 17.41 10.15
N SER A 446 5.41 17.06 11.43
CA SER A 446 6.42 16.07 11.85
C SER A 446 5.94 14.62 11.74
N ASP A 447 4.64 14.41 11.55
CA ASP A 447 3.93 13.13 11.52
C ASP A 447 3.29 12.87 10.15
N GLY A 448 2.89 11.62 9.92
CA GLY A 448 2.07 11.23 8.76
C GLY A 448 2.74 11.55 7.41
N PRO A 449 2.01 12.09 6.42
CA PRO A 449 2.54 12.51 5.12
C PRO A 449 3.60 13.63 5.16
N ARG A 450 3.78 14.28 6.32
CA ARG A 450 4.71 15.40 6.51
C ARG A 450 4.50 16.56 5.54
N TRP A 451 3.23 16.88 5.24
CA TRP A 451 2.87 18.03 4.40
C TRP A 451 3.55 19.31 4.88
N SER A 452 4.11 20.06 3.93
CA SER A 452 4.83 21.31 4.19
C SER A 452 4.23 22.42 3.33
N HIS A 453 3.81 23.49 3.98
CA HIS A 453 3.22 24.67 3.35
C HIS A 453 4.19 25.82 3.48
N GLU A 454 4.66 26.37 2.35
CA GLU A 454 5.39 27.64 2.36
C GLU A 454 4.40 28.78 2.57
N VAL A 455 4.67 29.61 3.59
CA VAL A 455 3.77 30.65 4.06
C VAL A 455 4.53 31.95 4.27
N ASP A 456 3.83 33.08 4.25
CA ASP A 456 4.39 34.34 4.70
C ASP A 456 4.32 34.48 6.23
N GLU A 457 4.86 35.59 6.74
CA GLU A 457 4.85 35.87 8.17
C GLU A 457 3.46 36.17 8.73
N HIS A 458 2.52 36.62 7.90
CA HIS A 458 1.15 36.95 8.28
C HIS A 458 0.35 35.67 8.54
N ILE A 459 0.36 34.74 7.59
CA ILE A 459 -0.26 33.42 7.73
C ILE A 459 0.35 32.66 8.90
N ALA A 460 1.68 32.63 9.03
CA ALA A 460 2.34 31.97 10.15
C ALA A 460 1.93 32.55 11.51
N ALA A 461 1.73 33.87 11.60
CA ALA A 461 1.27 34.53 12.82
C ALA A 461 -0.20 34.26 13.13
N ILE A 462 -1.08 34.26 12.10
CA ILE A 462 -2.49 33.90 12.24
C ILE A 462 -2.61 32.46 12.74
N VAL A 463 -1.92 31.51 12.10
CA VAL A 463 -1.91 30.10 12.52
C VAL A 463 -1.44 29.94 13.96
N ALA A 464 -0.38 30.66 14.37
CA ALA A 464 0.10 30.64 15.74
C ALA A 464 -0.90 31.17 16.78
N GLY A 465 -1.89 31.97 16.35
CA GLY A 465 -2.96 32.49 17.20
C GLY A 465 -4.18 31.57 17.34
N LEU A 466 -4.30 30.53 16.49
CA LEU A 466 -5.47 29.65 16.48
C LEU A 466 -5.50 28.72 17.71
N ASN A 467 -6.70 28.57 18.30
CA ASN A 467 -6.93 27.67 19.42
C ASN A 467 -8.37 27.13 19.37
N PRO A 468 -8.61 25.83 19.62
CA PRO A 468 -9.94 25.23 19.50
C PRO A 468 -10.95 25.74 20.55
N GLN A 469 -10.49 26.35 21.65
CA GLN A 469 -11.33 27.01 22.67
C GLN A 469 -11.08 28.52 22.75
N GLY A 470 -10.37 29.09 21.76
CA GLY A 470 -9.99 30.51 21.72
C GLY A 470 -10.93 31.33 20.85
N LEU A 471 -10.34 32.33 20.18
CA LEU A 471 -11.01 33.11 19.15
C LEU A 471 -11.27 32.25 17.92
N ASN A 472 -12.35 32.54 17.19
CA ASN A 472 -12.56 31.94 15.87
C ASN A 472 -11.58 32.55 14.84
N LEU A 473 -11.61 32.04 13.60
CA LEU A 473 -10.71 32.49 12.54
C LEU A 473 -10.87 33.98 12.22
N GLU A 474 -12.10 34.47 12.11
CA GLU A 474 -12.42 35.89 11.86
C GLU A 474 -11.84 36.79 12.95
N GLU A 475 -12.12 36.48 14.21
CA GLU A 475 -11.66 37.24 15.37
C GLU A 475 -10.13 37.22 15.50
N THR A 476 -9.49 36.09 15.16
CA THR A 476 -8.03 35.96 15.15
C THR A 476 -7.41 36.84 14.06
N ILE A 477 -7.99 36.83 12.86
CA ILE A 477 -7.54 37.68 11.74
C ILE A 477 -7.77 39.16 12.07
N GLY A 478 -8.95 39.52 12.58
CA GLY A 478 -9.26 40.90 12.97
C GLY A 478 -8.32 41.44 14.06
N LEU A 479 -7.99 40.61 15.06
CA LEU A 479 -6.99 40.97 16.07
C LEU A 479 -5.61 41.18 15.46
N TYR A 480 -5.18 40.31 14.54
CA TYR A 480 -3.91 40.42 13.84
C TYR A 480 -3.84 41.69 12.97
N ALA A 481 -4.87 41.93 12.16
CA ALA A 481 -4.98 43.08 11.28
C ALA A 481 -4.96 44.40 12.06
N ALA A 482 -5.73 44.49 13.15
CA ALA A 482 -5.76 45.66 14.02
C ALA A 482 -4.40 45.95 14.67
N ALA A 483 -3.64 44.90 15.06
CA ALA A 483 -2.33 45.06 15.67
C ALA A 483 -1.25 45.57 14.70
N HIS A 484 -1.39 45.29 13.40
CA HIS A 484 -0.41 45.65 12.37
C HIS A 484 -0.87 46.80 11.46
N GLY A 485 -2.11 47.27 11.61
CA GLY A 485 -2.68 48.35 10.80
C GLY A 485 -3.05 47.91 9.37
N PHE A 486 -3.39 46.63 9.19
CA PHE A 486 -3.86 46.09 7.91
C PHE A 486 -5.39 46.17 7.79
N ASP A 487 -5.87 46.07 6.56
CA ASP A 487 -7.30 45.90 6.28
C ASP A 487 -7.73 44.46 6.56
N GLU A 488 -8.77 44.28 7.38
CA GLU A 488 -9.22 42.96 7.84
C GLU A 488 -9.83 42.12 6.70
N GLU A 489 -10.56 42.75 5.77
CA GLU A 489 -11.16 42.05 4.63
C GLU A 489 -10.05 41.56 3.68
N GLU A 490 -9.01 42.37 3.45
CA GLU A 490 -7.87 41.99 2.62
C GLU A 490 -7.09 40.79 3.20
N ILE A 491 -6.76 40.81 4.50
CA ILE A 491 -6.07 39.69 5.15
C ILE A 491 -6.96 38.43 5.17
N THR A 492 -8.26 38.59 5.40
CA THR A 492 -9.20 37.47 5.38
C THR A 492 -9.25 36.81 4.00
N ALA A 493 -9.37 37.60 2.94
CA ALA A 493 -9.39 37.09 1.57
C ALA A 493 -8.08 36.36 1.21
N ALA A 494 -6.94 36.83 1.71
CA ALA A 494 -5.65 36.20 1.51
C ALA A 494 -5.46 34.91 2.34
N ALA A 495 -6.01 34.86 3.56
CA ALA A 495 -5.82 33.75 4.48
C ALA A 495 -6.73 32.54 4.18
N LEU A 496 -7.95 32.75 3.68
CA LEU A 496 -8.93 31.68 3.52
C LEU A 496 -8.46 30.52 2.60
N PRO A 497 -7.86 30.76 1.42
CA PRO A 497 -7.35 29.66 0.60
C PRO A 497 -6.28 28.84 1.33
N ALA A 498 -5.33 29.50 2.00
CA ALA A 498 -4.29 28.82 2.76
C ALA A 498 -4.87 28.01 3.93
N VAL A 499 -5.88 28.52 4.64
CA VAL A 499 -6.56 27.78 5.70
C VAL A 499 -7.28 26.54 5.15
N ILE A 500 -7.96 26.64 4.00
CA ILE A 500 -8.62 25.49 3.35
C ILE A 500 -7.58 24.41 3.03
N ASP A 501 -6.46 24.79 2.41
CA ASP A 501 -5.41 23.84 2.04
C ASP A 501 -4.72 23.23 3.28
N MET A 502 -4.53 24.01 4.34
CA MET A 502 -4.02 23.52 5.61
C MET A 502 -5.00 22.58 6.32
N VAL A 503 -6.31 22.79 6.19
CA VAL A 503 -7.33 21.85 6.68
C VAL A 503 -7.32 20.57 5.86
N ARG A 504 -7.28 20.64 4.51
CA ARG A 504 -7.19 19.45 3.65
C ARG A 504 -5.98 18.58 4.02
N HIS A 505 -4.81 19.18 4.18
CA HIS A 505 -3.56 18.49 4.56
C HIS A 505 -3.40 18.22 6.06
N GLY A 506 -4.39 18.59 6.88
CA GLY A 506 -4.41 18.32 8.32
C GLY A 506 -3.42 19.12 9.15
N LEU A 507 -2.83 20.21 8.64
CA LEU A 507 -2.02 21.15 9.43
C LEU A 507 -2.89 21.90 10.46
N LEU A 508 -4.13 22.19 10.06
CA LEU A 508 -5.18 22.73 10.91
C LEU A 508 -6.31 21.71 11.05
N ILE A 509 -6.74 21.46 12.27
CA ILE A 509 -7.83 20.53 12.59
C ILE A 509 -9.03 21.36 13.04
N PRO A 510 -10.16 21.34 12.32
CA PRO A 510 -11.39 21.98 12.78
C PRO A 510 -11.80 21.47 14.15
N ALA A 511 -12.17 22.37 15.07
CA ALA A 511 -12.55 21.99 16.44
C ALA A 511 -13.78 21.07 16.47
N ASP A 512 -14.67 21.20 15.49
CA ASP A 512 -15.85 20.34 15.30
C ASP A 512 -15.46 18.86 15.15
N LEU A 513 -14.31 18.56 14.53
CA LEU A 513 -13.80 17.19 14.31
C LEU A 513 -13.04 16.62 15.51
N LEU A 514 -12.63 17.46 16.47
CA LEU A 514 -11.95 16.99 17.69
C LEU A 514 -12.92 16.34 18.67
N LEU A 515 -14.15 16.84 18.73
CA LEU A 515 -15.17 16.42 19.69
C LEU A 515 -15.66 14.98 19.42
N ASP A 516 -15.58 14.52 18.17
CA ASP A 516 -16.03 13.19 17.75
C ASP A 516 -15.06 12.06 18.13
N THR A 517 -13.80 12.39 18.44
CA THR A 517 -12.80 11.40 18.91
C THR A 517 -13.05 10.92 20.35
N SER A 518 -13.97 11.58 21.08
CA SER A 518 -14.38 11.18 22.43
C SER A 518 -15.52 10.14 22.44
N SER A 519 -16.08 9.80 21.28
CA SER A 519 -17.06 8.73 21.08
C SER A 519 -16.38 7.37 20.83
N THR A 520 -15.41 6.99 21.65
CA THR A 520 -15.00 5.58 21.75
C THR A 520 -15.87 4.88 22.78
N ASP A 521 -17.06 4.46 22.38
CA ASP A 521 -17.61 3.19 22.88
C ASP A 521 -16.77 2.06 22.26
N LEU A 522 -15.55 1.92 22.78
CA LEU A 522 -14.70 0.74 22.65
C LEU A 522 -14.70 0.06 24.03
N ASN A 523 -15.75 -0.74 24.27
CA ASN A 523 -15.76 -1.79 25.30
C ASN A 523 -15.73 -3.15 24.62
#